data_AF-A0A2H5ZD68-F1
#
_entry.id   AF-A0A2H5ZD68-F1
#
_cell.length_a   1.000
_cell.length_b   1.000
_cell.length_c   1.000
_cell.angle_alpha   90.00
_cell.angle_beta   90.00
_cell.angle_gamma   90.00
#
_symmetry.space_group_name_H-M   'P 1'
#
loop_
_entity.id
_entity.type
_entity.pdbx_description
1 polymer ?
#
loop_
_entity_poly.entity_id
_entity_poly.type
_entity_poly.pdbx_seq_one_letter_code
_entity_poly.pdbx_strand_id
1 'polypeptide(L)'
;MSTFQVDPVTALRNATYQPSNGVSEQGIDQVDFLKLIVAQLRNQNPLDPQSDTDFIAQMAQFEALNQMRIVAEGMKAMQGISELTAAAGLIGREVVGRQSVAIDVVRDLVARELFGAPFAQLTSAQREQVNADERVKAAAEDVQNVGREVRGVVDRVVVGPDGVPMLLIGSKVVDLFSVVEVR
;
A
#
# COMPACT_ATOMS: atom_id res chain seq x y z
N MET A 1 -19.62 32.42 -23.10
CA MET A 1 -20.04 31.16 -22.46
C MET A 1 -19.15 30.07 -23.00
N SER A 2 -18.12 29.67 -22.26
CA SER A 2 -17.16 28.65 -22.69
C SER A 2 -17.53 27.33 -22.01
N THR A 3 -17.91 26.34 -22.81
CA THR A 3 -18.27 24.99 -22.35
C THR A 3 -16.99 24.18 -22.19
N PHE A 4 -16.67 23.78 -20.94
CA PHE A 4 -15.63 22.80 -20.67
C PHE A 4 -16.16 21.40 -21.02
N GLN A 5 -15.64 20.81 -22.10
CA GLN A 5 -15.83 19.39 -22.37
C GLN A 5 -14.83 18.59 -21.51
N VAL A 6 -15.34 17.82 -20.56
CA VAL A 6 -14.55 16.85 -19.78
C VAL A 6 -14.69 15.50 -20.46
N ASP A 7 -13.58 14.98 -20.99
CA ASP A 7 -13.50 13.67 -21.62
C ASP A 7 -13.59 12.56 -20.55
N PRO A 8 -14.58 11.65 -20.62
CA PRO A 8 -14.81 10.62 -19.60
C PRO A 8 -13.67 9.58 -19.51
N VAL A 9 -12.79 9.49 -20.52
CA VAL A 9 -11.67 8.53 -20.50
C VAL A 9 -10.49 9.04 -19.67
N THR A 10 -10.39 10.36 -19.45
CA THR A 10 -9.34 10.95 -18.59
C THR A 10 -9.67 10.79 -17.10
N ALA A 11 -10.94 10.61 -16.74
CA ALA A 11 -11.39 10.37 -15.36
C ALA A 11 -11.10 8.95 -14.83
N LEU A 12 -10.71 8.01 -15.71
CA LEU A 12 -10.41 6.62 -15.36
C LEU A 12 -8.92 6.36 -15.05
N ARG A 13 -8.06 7.39 -15.13
CA ARG A 13 -6.71 7.29 -14.57
C ARG A 13 -6.80 7.49 -13.07
N ASN A 14 -6.89 6.38 -12.33
CA ASN A 14 -6.69 6.39 -10.89
C ASN A 14 -5.30 6.99 -10.59
N ALA A 15 -5.25 8.28 -10.24
CA ALA A 15 -4.03 9.05 -10.03
C ALA A 15 -3.27 8.65 -8.74
N THR A 16 -3.58 7.49 -8.15
CA THR A 16 -3.09 7.09 -6.82
C THR A 16 -2.40 5.72 -6.80
N TYR A 17 -2.06 5.14 -7.95
CA TYR A 17 -1.03 4.10 -8.00
C TYR A 17 0.11 4.55 -8.89
N GLN A 18 0.94 5.42 -8.33
CA GLN A 18 2.31 5.55 -8.77
C GLN A 18 3.09 4.57 -7.88
N PRO A 19 3.42 3.35 -8.34
CA PRO A 19 4.40 2.54 -7.61
C PRO A 19 5.61 3.45 -7.46
N SER A 20 6.03 3.66 -6.22
CA SER A 20 7.24 4.42 -5.93
C SER A 20 8.34 3.95 -6.88
N ASN A 21 8.85 4.85 -7.72
CA ASN A 21 10.16 4.69 -8.35
C ASN A 21 11.26 4.80 -7.28
N GLY A 22 11.14 4.01 -6.20
CA GLY A 22 12.31 3.50 -5.51
C GLY A 22 12.86 2.42 -6.42
N VAL A 23 13.64 2.84 -7.42
CA VAL A 23 14.50 1.92 -8.16
C VAL A 23 15.41 1.31 -7.11
N SER A 24 15.05 0.10 -6.68
CA SER A 24 15.91 -0.99 -6.25
C SER A 24 17.40 -0.61 -6.12
N GLU A 25 17.80 -0.04 -4.98
CA GLU A 25 19.22 -0.09 -4.58
C GLU A 25 19.68 -1.55 -4.37
N GLN A 26 18.74 -2.49 -4.20
CA GLN A 26 19.03 -3.92 -4.06
C GLN A 26 19.46 -4.61 -5.36
N GLY A 27 19.20 -4.03 -6.54
CA GLY A 27 19.57 -4.63 -7.83
C GLY A 27 21.02 -4.39 -8.25
N ILE A 28 21.71 -3.44 -7.61
CA ILE A 28 23.08 -3.03 -7.96
C ILE A 28 24.12 -3.88 -7.20
N ASP A 29 23.81 -4.33 -5.98
CA ASP A 29 24.75 -5.05 -5.11
C ASP A 29 25.06 -6.48 -5.62
N GLN A 30 24.07 -7.17 -6.21
CA GLN A 30 24.23 -8.52 -6.76
C GLN A 30 25.16 -8.56 -7.99
N VAL A 31 25.03 -7.60 -8.90
CA VAL A 31 25.83 -7.53 -10.13
C VAL A 31 27.27 -7.16 -9.81
N ASP A 32 27.49 -6.30 -8.82
CA ASP A 32 28.82 -5.88 -8.42
C ASP A 32 29.53 -6.96 -7.57
N PHE A 33 28.78 -7.74 -6.78
CA PHE A 33 29.29 -8.93 -6.12
C PHE A 33 29.64 -10.06 -7.10
N LEU A 34 28.79 -10.34 -8.10
CA LEU A 34 29.07 -11.37 -9.11
C LEU A 34 30.30 -11.02 -9.95
N LYS A 35 30.52 -9.72 -10.24
CA LYS A 35 31.76 -9.24 -10.86
C LYS A 35 32.98 -9.46 -9.96
N LEU A 36 32.85 -9.24 -8.65
CA LEU A 36 33.92 -9.49 -7.69
C LEU A 36 34.29 -10.98 -7.64
N ILE A 37 33.29 -11.88 -7.62
CA ILE A 37 33.51 -13.33 -7.68
C ILE A 37 34.18 -13.73 -8.99
N VAL A 38 33.70 -13.25 -10.14
CA VAL A 38 34.31 -13.57 -11.45
C VAL A 38 35.74 -13.04 -11.54
N ALA A 39 36.02 -11.88 -10.93
CA ALA A 39 37.37 -11.32 -10.86
C ALA A 39 38.29 -12.17 -9.98
N GLN A 40 37.81 -12.70 -8.85
CA GLN A 40 38.55 -13.61 -7.97
C GLN A 40 38.77 -14.97 -8.66
N LEU A 41 37.75 -15.55 -9.28
CA LEU A 41 37.82 -16.84 -10.01
C LEU A 41 38.83 -16.81 -11.18
N ARG A 42 38.98 -15.65 -11.85
CA ARG A 42 39.97 -15.46 -12.93
C ARG A 42 41.41 -15.33 -12.43
N ASN A 43 41.62 -15.09 -11.13
CA ASN A 43 42.93 -14.86 -10.51
C ASN A 43 43.32 -15.93 -9.47
N GLN A 44 42.50 -16.96 -9.26
CA GLN A 44 42.78 -18.05 -8.32
C GLN A 44 43.75 -19.07 -8.95
N ASN A 45 44.80 -19.43 -8.19
CA ASN A 45 45.68 -20.55 -8.51
C ASN A 45 44.93 -21.85 -8.18
N PRO A 46 44.80 -22.83 -9.10
CA PRO A 46 43.87 -23.98 -9.01
C PRO A 46 44.07 -24.98 -7.84
N LEU A 47 44.94 -24.70 -6.88
CA LEU A 47 45.32 -25.64 -5.81
C LEU A 47 44.58 -25.44 -4.47
N ASP A 48 43.72 -24.42 -4.30
CA ASP A 48 42.94 -24.26 -3.05
C ASP A 48 41.53 -23.63 -3.22
N PRO A 49 40.56 -24.34 -3.82
CA PRO A 49 39.20 -23.82 -4.11
C PRO A 49 38.19 -23.88 -2.94
N GLN A 50 38.55 -24.41 -1.76
CA GLN A 50 37.57 -24.76 -0.72
C GLN A 50 36.98 -23.56 0.04
N SER A 51 37.79 -22.55 0.38
CA SER A 51 37.33 -21.39 1.18
C SER A 51 36.31 -20.50 0.44
N ASP A 52 36.50 -20.31 -0.87
CA ASP A 52 35.64 -19.45 -1.68
C ASP A 52 34.30 -20.13 -2.01
N THR A 53 34.30 -21.47 -2.11
CA THR A 53 33.09 -22.25 -2.44
C THR A 53 32.08 -22.20 -1.29
N ASP A 54 32.54 -22.29 -0.04
CA ASP A 54 31.65 -22.25 1.15
C ASP A 54 31.01 -20.87 1.35
N PHE A 55 31.76 -19.80 1.06
CA PHE A 55 31.22 -18.44 1.09
C PHE A 55 30.21 -18.18 -0.03
N ILE A 56 30.48 -18.66 -1.25
CA ILE A 56 29.53 -18.61 -2.37
C ILE A 56 28.25 -19.40 -2.05
N ALA A 57 28.36 -20.57 -1.42
CA ALA A 57 27.21 -21.37 -1.02
C ALA A 57 26.34 -20.64 0.00
N GLN A 58 26.93 -19.96 1.00
CA GLN A 58 26.19 -19.17 1.98
C GLN A 58 25.56 -17.92 1.36
N MET A 59 26.24 -17.26 0.42
CA MET A 59 25.65 -16.12 -0.30
C MET A 59 24.51 -16.55 -1.23
N ALA A 60 24.66 -17.68 -1.93
CA ALA A 60 23.58 -18.24 -2.77
C ALA A 60 22.34 -18.57 -1.94
N GLN A 61 22.53 -19.03 -0.68
CA GLN A 61 21.42 -19.22 0.27
C GLN A 61 20.78 -17.88 0.65
N PHE A 62 21.57 -16.85 0.92
CA PHE A 62 21.05 -15.51 1.22
C PHE A 62 20.29 -14.90 0.03
N GLU A 63 20.80 -15.06 -1.19
CA GLU A 63 20.15 -14.62 -2.42
C GLU A 63 18.83 -15.35 -2.66
N ALA A 64 18.79 -16.67 -2.43
CA ALA A 64 17.54 -17.42 -2.52
C ALA A 64 16.51 -16.91 -1.51
N LEU A 65 16.91 -16.56 -0.28
CA LEU A 65 16.03 -15.96 0.72
C LEU A 65 15.56 -14.56 0.31
N ASN A 66 16.44 -13.74 -0.25
CA ASN A 66 16.10 -12.41 -0.74
C ASN A 66 15.10 -12.50 -1.91
N GLN A 67 15.33 -13.42 -2.84
CA GLN A 67 14.42 -13.66 -3.95
C GLN A 67 13.07 -14.20 -3.48
N MET A 68 13.05 -15.08 -2.47
CA MET A 68 11.80 -15.51 -1.82
C MET A 68 11.06 -14.34 -1.17
N ARG A 69 11.77 -13.39 -0.54
CA ARG A 69 11.18 -12.19 0.04
C ARG A 69 10.55 -11.31 -1.04
N ILE A 70 11.24 -11.08 -2.16
CA ILE A 70 10.70 -10.31 -3.30
C ILE A 70 9.43 -10.97 -3.85
N VAL A 71 9.43 -12.30 -3.99
CA VAL A 71 8.24 -13.06 -4.42
C VAL A 71 7.10 -12.91 -3.42
N ALA A 72 7.37 -13.02 -2.12
CA ALA A 72 6.36 -12.85 -1.07
C ALA A 72 5.78 -11.42 -1.07
N GLU A 73 6.61 -10.40 -1.28
CA GLU A 73 6.17 -9.01 -1.42
C GLU A 73 5.30 -8.82 -2.69
N GLY A 74 5.69 -9.43 -3.81
CA GLY A 74 4.89 -9.44 -5.04
C GLY A 74 3.54 -10.14 -4.87
N MET A 75 3.50 -11.27 -4.16
CA MET A 75 2.26 -11.98 -3.82
C MET A 75 1.34 -11.12 -2.94
N LYS A 76 1.89 -10.43 -1.94
CA LYS A 76 1.13 -9.50 -1.09
C LYS A 76 0.54 -8.35 -1.91
N ALA A 77 1.30 -7.81 -2.85
CA ALA A 77 0.80 -6.77 -3.76
C ALA A 77 -0.35 -7.27 -4.64
N MET A 78 -0.23 -8.48 -5.22
CA MET A 78 -1.31 -9.09 -6.00
C MET A 78 -2.57 -9.34 -5.17
N GLN A 79 -2.40 -9.83 -3.93
CA GLN A 79 -3.51 -10.02 -3.01
C GLN A 79 -4.22 -8.68 -2.74
N GLY A 80 -3.47 -7.61 -2.45
CA GLY A 80 -4.04 -6.28 -2.25
C GLY A 80 -4.79 -5.74 -3.48
N ILE A 81 -4.32 -6.02 -4.70
CA ILE A 81 -5.03 -5.66 -5.95
C ILE A 81 -6.36 -6.41 -6.06
N SER A 82 -6.37 -7.71 -5.74
CA SER A 82 -7.59 -8.52 -5.74
C SER A 82 -8.61 -7.99 -4.73
N GLU A 83 -8.16 -7.69 -3.51
CA GLU A 83 -8.99 -7.10 -2.45
C GLU A 83 -9.52 -5.72 -2.85
N LEU A 84 -8.69 -4.88 -3.48
CA LEU A 84 -9.09 -3.55 -3.96
C LEU A 84 -10.15 -3.66 -5.05
N THR A 85 -10.00 -4.63 -5.96
CA THR A 85 -10.98 -4.88 -7.02
C THR A 85 -12.31 -5.33 -6.44
N ALA A 86 -12.29 -6.22 -5.43
CA ALA A 86 -13.49 -6.64 -4.71
C ALA A 86 -14.16 -5.45 -4.00
N ALA A 87 -13.38 -4.65 -3.27
CA ALA A 87 -13.87 -3.46 -2.60
C ALA A 87 -14.44 -2.43 -3.57
N ALA A 88 -13.79 -2.22 -4.73
CA ALA A 88 -14.25 -1.28 -5.75
C ALA A 88 -15.60 -1.69 -6.35
N GLY A 89 -15.85 -2.99 -6.48
CA GLY A 89 -17.15 -3.53 -6.91
C GLY A 89 -18.29 -3.30 -5.90
N LEU A 90 -17.98 -2.95 -4.65
CA LEU A 90 -18.96 -2.62 -3.61
C LEU A 90 -19.33 -1.15 -3.59
N ILE A 91 -18.58 -0.27 -4.27
CA ILE A 91 -18.92 1.16 -4.35
C ILE A 91 -20.33 1.32 -4.93
N GLY A 92 -21.16 2.11 -4.25
CA GLY A 92 -22.55 2.34 -4.60
C GLY A 92 -23.53 1.22 -4.21
N ARG A 93 -23.05 0.10 -3.64
CA ARG A 93 -23.90 -0.97 -3.08
C ARG A 93 -24.15 -0.76 -1.60
N GLU A 94 -25.27 -1.28 -1.13
CA GLU A 94 -25.58 -1.28 0.30
C GLU A 94 -24.89 -2.47 0.97
N VAL A 95 -24.08 -2.21 2.00
CA VAL A 95 -23.34 -3.25 2.74
C VAL A 95 -23.62 -3.17 4.22
N VAL A 96 -23.51 -4.32 4.89
CA VAL A 96 -23.50 -4.44 6.36
C VAL A 96 -22.18 -5.04 6.77
N GLY A 97 -21.42 -4.33 7.62
CA GLY A 97 -20.13 -4.80 8.12
C GLY A 97 -19.75 -4.19 9.46
N ARG A 98 -18.59 -4.57 9.98
CA ARG A 98 -18.05 -4.10 11.25
C ARG A 98 -17.23 -2.83 11.07
N GLN A 99 -17.51 -1.84 11.89
CA GLN A 99 -16.75 -0.61 11.95
C GLN A 99 -15.31 -0.84 12.41
N SER A 100 -14.35 -0.30 11.68
CA SER A 100 -12.93 -0.24 12.05
C SER A 100 -12.54 1.17 12.52
N VAL A 101 -11.31 1.29 13.02
CA VAL A 101 -10.75 2.58 13.45
C VAL A 101 -10.56 3.47 12.22
N ALA A 102 -11.37 4.52 12.12
CA ALA A 102 -11.40 5.40 10.94
C ALA A 102 -10.35 6.50 10.95
N ILE A 103 -9.82 6.90 12.12
CA ILE A 103 -9.09 8.16 12.26
C ILE A 103 -7.84 8.25 11.38
N ASP A 104 -7.01 7.20 11.34
CA ASP A 104 -5.78 7.21 10.56
C ASP A 104 -6.06 7.15 9.06
N VAL A 105 -7.08 6.40 8.67
CA VAL A 105 -7.54 6.28 7.28
C VAL A 105 -8.08 7.61 6.77
N VAL A 106 -8.92 8.28 7.57
CA VAL A 106 -9.51 9.56 7.22
C VAL A 106 -8.45 10.67 7.23
N ARG A 107 -7.48 10.65 8.15
CA ARG A 107 -6.33 11.56 8.12
C ARG A 107 -5.52 11.40 6.84
N ASP A 108 -5.18 10.17 6.48
CA ASP A 108 -4.39 9.91 5.27
C ASP A 108 -5.14 10.33 4.00
N LEU A 109 -6.44 10.09 3.98
CA LEU A 109 -7.31 10.55 2.91
C LEU A 109 -7.31 12.09 2.79
N VAL A 110 -7.61 12.80 3.88
CA VAL A 110 -7.68 14.28 3.88
C VAL A 110 -6.30 14.87 3.56
N ALA A 111 -5.22 14.28 4.06
CA ALA A 111 -3.85 14.68 3.72
C ALA A 111 -3.59 14.63 2.22
N ARG A 112 -4.01 13.55 1.55
CA ARG A 112 -3.85 13.39 0.10
C ARG A 112 -4.70 14.38 -0.68
N GLU A 113 -5.90 14.68 -0.22
CA GLU A 113 -6.80 15.64 -0.87
C GLU A 113 -6.28 17.08 -0.77
N LEU A 114 -5.80 17.48 0.40
CA LEU A 114 -5.34 18.85 0.65
C LEU A 114 -3.91 19.12 0.16
N PHE A 115 -3.02 18.13 0.29
CA PHE A 115 -1.57 18.32 0.11
C PHE A 115 -0.94 17.37 -0.92
N GLY A 116 -1.71 16.43 -1.49
CA GLY A 116 -1.20 15.46 -2.46
C GLY A 116 -0.22 14.42 -1.88
N ALA A 117 -0.06 14.37 -0.55
CA ALA A 117 0.90 13.51 0.13
C ALA A 117 0.25 12.74 1.30
N PRO A 118 0.76 11.55 1.66
CA PRO A 118 0.30 10.81 2.83
C PRO A 118 0.47 11.61 4.12
N PHE A 119 -0.42 11.39 5.10
CA PHE A 119 -0.39 12.13 6.38
C PHE A 119 0.97 12.00 7.10
N ALA A 120 1.60 10.83 6.98
CA ALA A 120 2.91 10.55 7.56
C ALA A 120 4.03 11.46 7.01
N GLN A 121 3.93 11.93 5.76
CA GLN A 121 4.96 12.76 5.11
C GLN A 121 4.73 14.26 5.30
N LEU A 122 3.61 14.66 5.91
CA LEU A 122 3.27 16.06 6.13
C LEU A 122 4.10 16.70 7.25
N THR A 123 4.33 18.00 7.12
CA THR A 123 4.90 18.86 8.18
C THR A 123 3.92 19.03 9.35
N SER A 124 4.41 19.43 10.53
CA SER A 124 3.55 19.65 11.71
C SER A 124 2.41 20.64 11.46
N ALA A 125 2.67 21.73 10.73
CA ALA A 125 1.65 22.73 10.37
C ALA A 125 0.59 22.16 9.42
N GLN A 126 0.98 21.34 8.45
CA GLN A 126 0.04 20.68 7.54
C GLN A 126 -0.79 19.62 8.26
N ARG A 127 -0.19 18.86 9.19
CA ARG A 127 -0.90 17.88 10.02
C ARG A 127 -1.95 18.54 10.91
N GLU A 128 -1.67 19.73 11.42
CA GLU A 128 -2.65 20.51 12.18
C GLU A 128 -3.86 20.88 11.31
N GLN A 129 -3.63 21.32 10.06
CA GLN A 129 -4.72 21.59 9.11
C GLN A 129 -5.55 20.34 8.80
N VAL A 130 -4.91 19.18 8.59
CA VAL A 130 -5.63 17.91 8.41
C VAL A 130 -6.44 17.55 9.66
N ASN A 131 -5.85 17.67 10.85
CA ASN A 131 -6.55 17.37 12.12
C ASN A 131 -7.70 18.34 12.42
N ALA A 132 -7.67 19.54 11.82
CA ALA A 132 -8.75 20.52 11.95
C ALA A 132 -9.96 20.24 11.05
N ASP A 133 -9.82 19.40 10.02
CA ASP A 133 -10.88 19.01 9.09
C ASP A 133 -12.04 18.32 9.83
N GLU A 134 -13.28 18.68 9.49
CA GLU A 134 -14.50 18.17 10.12
C GLU A 134 -14.61 16.64 9.99
N ARG A 135 -14.14 16.06 8.88
CA ARG A 135 -14.18 14.61 8.63
C ARG A 135 -13.26 13.87 9.59
N VAL A 136 -12.07 14.42 9.86
CA VAL A 136 -11.11 13.83 10.81
C VAL A 136 -11.65 13.93 12.23
N LYS A 137 -12.29 15.04 12.59
CA LYS A 137 -12.96 15.19 13.90
C LYS A 137 -14.11 14.20 14.07
N ALA A 138 -14.98 14.08 13.07
CA ALA A 138 -16.06 13.10 13.08
C ALA A 138 -15.53 11.67 13.22
N ALA A 139 -14.46 11.32 12.50
CA ALA A 139 -13.82 10.02 12.60
C ALA A 139 -13.18 9.76 13.98
N ALA A 140 -12.67 10.81 14.64
CA ALA A 140 -12.11 10.72 15.99
C ALA A 140 -13.20 10.48 17.05
N GLU A 141 -14.35 11.13 16.94
CA GLU A 141 -15.50 10.91 17.82
C GLU A 141 -16.09 9.51 17.64
N ASP A 142 -16.05 8.99 16.42
CA ASP A 142 -16.65 7.69 16.08
C ASP A 142 -15.81 6.49 16.53
N VAL A 143 -14.61 6.71 17.10
CA VAL A 143 -13.75 5.66 17.68
C VAL A 143 -14.50 4.87 18.77
N GLN A 144 -15.44 5.50 19.48
CA GLN A 144 -16.28 4.82 20.47
C GLN A 144 -17.23 3.75 19.87
N ASN A 145 -17.47 3.79 18.56
CA ASN A 145 -18.34 2.87 17.85
C ASN A 145 -17.57 1.76 17.11
N VAL A 146 -16.25 1.70 17.26
CA VAL A 146 -15.42 0.62 16.68
C VAL A 146 -15.95 -0.74 17.13
N GLY A 147 -16.04 -1.68 16.19
CA GLY A 147 -16.56 -3.02 16.43
C GLY A 147 -18.09 -3.15 16.33
N ARG A 148 -18.84 -2.06 16.22
CA ARG A 148 -20.28 -2.10 15.97
C ARG A 148 -20.60 -2.36 14.51
N GLU A 149 -21.80 -2.86 14.25
CA GLU A 149 -22.30 -3.02 12.90
C GLU A 149 -22.68 -1.68 12.29
N VAL A 150 -22.26 -1.47 11.04
CA VAL A 150 -22.58 -0.32 10.23
C VAL A 150 -23.25 -0.82 8.97
N ARG A 151 -24.37 -0.18 8.66
CA ARG A 151 -25.12 -0.40 7.43
C ARG A 151 -25.15 0.90 6.63
N GLY A 152 -24.86 0.80 5.34
CA GLY A 152 -25.02 1.93 4.44
C GLY A 152 -24.44 1.66 3.07
N VAL A 153 -24.53 2.68 2.21
CA VAL A 153 -23.98 2.63 0.86
C VAL A 153 -22.49 2.94 0.92
N VAL A 154 -21.69 2.14 0.22
CA VAL A 154 -20.25 2.40 0.10
C VAL A 154 -20.02 3.62 -0.79
N ASP A 155 -19.45 4.67 -0.23
CA ASP A 155 -19.12 5.88 -0.98
C ASP A 155 -17.78 5.75 -1.71
N ARG A 156 -16.80 5.10 -1.07
CA ARG A 156 -15.43 5.01 -1.57
C ARG A 156 -14.66 3.86 -0.92
N VAL A 157 -13.64 3.37 -1.63
CA VAL A 157 -12.61 2.49 -1.06
C VAL A 157 -11.40 3.31 -0.61
N VAL A 158 -10.96 3.06 0.61
CA VAL A 158 -9.80 3.71 1.24
C VAL A 158 -8.81 2.64 1.66
N VAL A 159 -7.54 3.02 1.84
CA VAL A 159 -6.48 2.08 2.22
C VAL A 159 -6.18 2.24 3.69
N GLY A 160 -6.24 1.14 4.45
CA GLY A 160 -5.88 1.10 5.85
C GLY A 160 -4.37 1.19 6.10
N PRO A 161 -3.94 1.28 7.37
CA PRO A 161 -2.53 1.37 7.75
C PRO A 161 -1.67 0.22 7.21
N ASP A 162 -2.26 -0.97 7.11
CA ASP A 162 -1.57 -2.19 6.67
C ASP A 162 -1.62 -2.43 5.15
N GLY A 163 -2.14 -1.47 4.39
CA GLY A 163 -2.36 -1.60 2.95
C GLY A 163 -3.64 -2.36 2.58
N VAL A 164 -4.42 -2.78 3.57
CA VAL A 164 -5.69 -3.50 3.38
C VAL A 164 -6.77 -2.51 2.93
N PRO A 165 -7.49 -2.79 1.83
CA PRO A 165 -8.63 -1.99 1.41
C PRO A 165 -9.78 -2.02 2.43
N MET A 166 -10.33 -0.85 2.73
CA MET A 166 -11.47 -0.65 3.62
C MET A 166 -12.56 0.16 2.90
N LEU A 167 -13.79 0.04 3.37
CA LEU A 167 -14.96 0.70 2.80
C LEU A 167 -15.30 1.95 3.61
N LEU A 168 -15.48 3.07 2.93
CA LEU A 168 -15.98 4.30 3.54
C LEU A 168 -17.49 4.39 3.30
N ILE A 169 -18.24 4.54 4.39
CA ILE A 169 -19.70 4.68 4.42
C ILE A 169 -20.02 5.94 5.24
N GLY A 170 -20.31 7.04 4.57
CA GLY A 170 -20.40 8.37 5.17
C GLY A 170 -19.08 8.77 5.83
N SER A 171 -19.10 8.97 7.16
CA SER A 171 -17.91 9.24 7.98
C SER A 171 -17.29 7.98 8.60
N LYS A 172 -17.86 6.80 8.33
CA LYS A 172 -17.50 5.54 8.98
C LYS A 172 -16.62 4.71 8.07
N VAL A 173 -15.64 4.02 8.64
CA VAL A 173 -14.80 3.06 7.93
C VAL A 173 -15.19 1.65 8.36
N VAL A 174 -15.40 0.77 7.39
CA VAL A 174 -15.82 -0.62 7.57
C VAL A 174 -14.76 -1.53 6.95
N ASP A 175 -14.41 -2.59 7.66
CA ASP A 175 -13.47 -3.59 7.17
C ASP A 175 -14.15 -4.43 6.08
N LEU A 176 -13.49 -4.56 4.92
CA LEU A 176 -13.95 -5.36 3.78
C LEU A 176 -14.27 -6.80 4.18
N PHE A 177 -13.44 -7.42 5.03
CA PHE A 177 -13.59 -8.82 5.41
C PHE A 177 -14.69 -9.06 6.44
N SER A 178 -15.19 -7.99 7.04
CA SER A 178 -16.29 -8.04 8.00
C SER A 178 -17.67 -7.91 7.34
N VAL A 179 -17.73 -7.71 6.02
CA VAL A 179 -18.98 -7.52 5.29
C VAL A 179 -19.76 -8.84 5.26
N VAL A 180 -20.99 -8.81 5.79
CA VAL A 180 -21.87 -10.00 5.93
C VAL A 180 -22.95 -10.04 4.84
N GLU A 181 -23.44 -8.88 4.40
CA GLU A 181 -24.52 -8.77 3.40
C GLU A 181 -24.21 -7.63 2.41
N VAL A 182 -24.52 -7.88 1.14
CA VAL A 182 -24.42 -6.91 0.03
C VAL A 182 -25.75 -6.92 -0.73
N ARG A 183 -26.39 -5.75 -0.85
CA ARG A 183 -27.64 -5.55 -1.60
C ARG A 183 -27.47 -4.61 -2.77
#